data_AF-A0A7S1CNP5-F1
#
_entry.id   AF-A0A7S1CNP5-F1
#
_cell.length_a   1.000
_cell.length_b   1.000
_cell.length_c   1.000
_cell.angle_alpha   90.00
_cell.angle_beta   90.00
_cell.angle_gamma   90.00
#
_symmetry.space_group_name_H-M   'P 1'
#
loop_
_entity.id
_entity.type
_entity.pdbx_description
1 polymer ?
#
loop_
_entity_poly.entity_id
_entity_poly.type
_entity_poly.pdbx_seq_one_letter_code
_entity_poly.pdbx_strand_id
1 'polypeptide(L)'
;RRVLQQRHRGRRAAMICVVCGRSLSHVFREYSKGNIRLSRCDHCKNVADKYIEYELVLIAIDMVLHRISVYRHLLFNRLEYQEHGVPRPIVMIAIAILCLDTWSKVATSAVVVQVWSTA
;
A
#
# COMPACT_ATOMS: atom_id res chain seq x y z
N ARG A 1 32.09 6.01 16.73
CA ARG A 1 31.80 6.10 15.27
C ARG A 1 31.87 4.69 14.66
N ARG A 2 30.76 3.94 14.68
CA ARG A 2 30.54 2.74 13.85
C ARG A 2 29.08 2.79 13.43
N VAL A 3 28.87 3.34 12.24
CA VAL A 3 27.59 3.31 11.54
C VAL A 3 27.20 1.84 11.47
N LEU A 4 26.03 1.47 11.98
CA LEU A 4 25.52 0.11 11.95
C LEU A 4 25.33 -0.28 10.49
N GLN A 5 26.39 -0.84 9.94
CA GLN A 5 26.44 -1.45 8.63
C GLN A 5 25.51 -2.65 8.69
N GLN A 6 24.32 -2.50 8.09
CA GLN A 6 23.37 -3.56 7.85
C GLN A 6 24.07 -4.68 7.06
N ARG A 7 24.56 -5.65 7.81
CA ARG A 7 25.19 -6.88 7.34
C ARG A 7 24.07 -7.87 7.06
N HIS A 8 23.42 -7.77 5.90
CA HIS A 8 22.57 -8.85 5.38
C HIS A 8 23.14 -9.36 4.06
N ARG A 9 23.93 -10.43 4.17
CA ARG A 9 24.21 -11.39 3.08
C ARG A 9 22.95 -12.23 2.87
N GLY A 10 22.56 -12.44 1.62
CA GLY A 10 21.60 -13.48 1.21
C GLY A 10 20.15 -13.00 1.06
N ARG A 11 19.72 -12.80 -0.20
CA ARG A 11 18.37 -12.39 -0.65
C ARG A 11 17.84 -11.11 0.01
N ARG A 12 18.18 -9.95 -0.57
CA ARG A 12 17.35 -8.74 -0.41
C ARG A 12 16.02 -9.06 -1.09
N ALA A 13 14.88 -9.06 -0.40
CA ALA A 13 13.63 -9.12 -1.16
C ALA A 13 13.57 -7.85 -2.00
N ALA A 14 13.16 -8.03 -3.25
CA ALA A 14 13.07 -6.93 -4.19
C ALA A 14 11.85 -6.08 -3.80
N MET A 15 12.08 -5.02 -3.04
CA MET A 15 11.05 -4.00 -2.81
C MET A 15 10.71 -3.33 -4.15
N ILE A 16 9.51 -2.74 -4.25
CA ILE A 16 9.08 -2.08 -5.49
C ILE A 16 8.69 -0.62 -5.26
N CYS A 17 8.75 0.17 -6.31
CA CYS A 17 8.19 1.51 -6.31
C CYS A 17 6.65 1.43 -6.37
N VAL A 18 5.96 2.09 -5.44
CA VAL A 18 4.49 2.11 -5.40
C VAL A 18 3.88 2.85 -6.60
N VAL A 19 4.63 3.78 -7.20
CA VAL A 19 4.18 4.59 -8.34
C VAL A 19 4.35 3.86 -9.67
N CYS A 20 5.55 3.36 -9.97
CA CYS A 20 5.85 2.75 -11.29
C CYS A 20 5.97 1.22 -11.27
N GLY A 21 5.97 0.58 -10.09
CA GLY A 21 6.07 -0.88 -9.95
C GLY A 21 7.46 -1.47 -10.20
N ARG A 22 8.47 -0.65 -10.53
CA ARG A 22 9.83 -1.13 -10.78
C ARG A 22 10.52 -1.55 -9.48
N SER A 23 11.30 -2.61 -9.53
CA SER A 23 12.10 -3.11 -8.41
C SER A 23 13.15 -2.08 -7.96
N LEU A 24 13.36 -2.00 -6.65
CA LEU A 24 14.30 -1.12 -5.98
C LEU A 24 15.16 -1.92 -5.01
N SER A 25 16.40 -1.49 -4.83
CA SER A 25 17.32 -2.10 -3.85
C SER A 25 16.94 -1.76 -2.42
N HIS A 26 16.53 -0.50 -2.18
CA HIS A 26 16.11 0.02 -0.88
C HIS A 26 15.06 1.11 -1.07
N VAL A 27 13.95 1.04 -0.33
CA VAL A 27 12.88 2.04 -0.38
C VAL A 27 13.12 3.20 0.58
N PHE A 28 13.84 2.96 1.68
CA PHE A 28 14.24 3.99 2.65
C PHE A 28 15.67 3.75 3.12
N ARG A 29 16.30 4.81 3.67
CA ARG A 29 17.59 4.75 4.35
C ARG A 29 17.44 5.34 5.75
N GLU A 30 17.91 4.62 6.75
CA GLU A 30 17.97 5.11 8.12
C GLU A 30 19.36 5.73 8.37
N TYR A 31 19.40 7.00 8.79
CA TYR A 31 20.65 7.73 9.07
C TYR A 31 21.01 7.70 10.57
N SER A 32 20.00 7.69 11.43
CA SER A 32 20.12 7.59 12.89
C SER A 32 18.82 7.01 13.47
N LYS A 33 18.82 6.55 14.73
CA LYS A 33 17.60 6.05 15.38
C LYS A 33 16.46 7.06 15.23
N GLY A 34 15.43 6.70 14.45
CA GLY A 34 14.25 7.54 14.19
C GLY A 34 14.37 8.56 13.04
N ASN A 35 15.53 8.67 12.37
CA ASN A 35 15.69 9.52 11.19
C ASN A 35 15.80 8.64 9.93
N ILE A 36 14.64 8.39 9.32
CA ILE A 36 14.54 7.73 8.03
C ILE A 36 14.42 8.78 6.92
N ARG A 37 15.02 8.53 5.76
CA ARG A 37 14.68 9.23 4.53
C ARG A 37 14.24 8.25 3.47
N LEU A 38 13.14 8.59 2.81
CA LEU A 38 12.62 7.85 1.68
C LEU A 38 13.53 7.99 0.46
N SER A 39 13.77 6.89 -0.22
CA SER A 39 14.52 6.85 -1.47
C SER A 39 13.63 7.29 -2.64
N ARG A 40 14.24 7.86 -3.68
CA ARG A 40 13.55 8.18 -4.93
C ARG A 40 13.79 7.07 -5.93
N CYS A 41 12.78 6.77 -6.74
CA CYS A 41 12.91 5.79 -7.81
C CYS A 41 13.76 6.36 -8.95
N ASP A 42 14.76 5.61 -9.44
CA ASP A 42 15.62 6.09 -10.54
C ASP A 42 14.87 6.25 -11.86
N HIS A 43 13.77 5.52 -12.05
CA HIS A 43 12.98 5.53 -13.27
C HIS A 43 11.95 6.67 -13.30
N CYS A 44 11.06 6.75 -12.32
CA CYS A 44 10.00 7.78 -12.30
C CYS A 44 10.36 9.04 -11.51
N LYS A 45 11.52 9.08 -10.84
CA LYS A 45 12.04 10.18 -10.00
C LYS A 45 11.15 10.60 -8.82
N ASN A 46 10.00 9.94 -8.66
CA ASN A 46 9.10 10.10 -7.52
C ASN A 46 9.64 9.37 -6.29
N VAL A 47 9.13 9.73 -5.12
CA VAL A 47 9.37 9.01 -3.88
C VAL A 47 8.91 7.57 -4.04
N ALA A 48 9.82 6.63 -3.74
CA ALA A 48 9.63 5.20 -4.02
C ALA A 48 8.40 4.63 -3.32
N ASP A 49 8.19 5.03 -2.06
CA ASP A 49 7.05 4.65 -1.25
C ASP A 49 6.77 5.76 -0.23
N LYS A 50 5.68 6.51 -0.44
CA LYS A 50 5.24 7.57 0.47
C LYS A 50 4.55 7.04 1.72
N TYR A 51 4.06 5.80 1.69
CA TYR A 51 3.19 5.26 2.74
C TYR A 51 3.95 4.81 3.99
N ILE A 52 5.28 4.78 3.94
CA ILE A 52 6.14 4.47 5.08
C ILE A 52 6.05 5.57 6.16
N GLU A 53 5.88 6.82 5.76
CA GLU A 53 5.71 7.95 6.68
C GLU A 53 4.24 8.17 7.07
N TYR A 54 3.30 7.45 6.46
CA TYR A 54 1.87 7.67 6.66
C TYR A 54 1.35 6.84 7.83
N GLU A 55 0.53 7.48 8.66
CA GLU A 55 -0.28 6.80 9.66
C GLU A 55 -1.35 5.90 9.02
N LEU A 56 -1.83 4.90 9.76
CA LEU A 56 -2.79 3.89 9.27
C LEU A 56 -4.07 4.50 8.68
N VAL A 57 -4.54 5.64 9.21
CA VAL A 57 -5.74 6.33 8.72
C VAL A 57 -5.56 6.81 7.28
N LEU A 58 -4.39 7.37 6.94
CA LEU A 58 -4.11 7.85 5.58
C LEU A 58 -4.00 6.69 4.58
N ILE A 59 -3.39 5.58 5.02
CA ILE A 59 -3.33 4.34 4.24
C ILE A 59 -4.75 3.79 4.01
N ALA A 60 -5.60 3.81 5.03
CA ALA A 60 -6.98 3.35 4.93
C ALA A 60 -7.82 4.19 3.95
N ILE A 61 -7.66 5.52 3.96
CA ILE A 61 -8.35 6.41 3.00
C ILE A 61 -7.96 6.04 1.56
N ASP A 62 -6.66 5.95 1.26
CA ASP A 62 -6.20 5.58 -0.09
C ASP A 62 -6.64 4.15 -0.49
N MET A 63 -6.88 3.24 0.47
CA MET A 63 -7.45 1.92 0.25
C MET A 63 -8.94 1.98 -0.11
N VAL A 64 -9.73 2.79 0.60
CA VAL A 64 -11.15 3.03 0.26
C VAL A 64 -11.28 3.64 -1.15
N LEU A 65 -10.35 4.52 -1.51
CA LEU A 65 -10.26 5.10 -2.86
C LEU A 65 -9.70 4.14 -3.93
N HIS A 66 -9.41 2.88 -3.59
CA HIS A 66 -8.87 1.87 -4.50
C HIS A 66 -7.61 2.31 -5.26
N ARG A 67 -6.73 3.10 -4.64
CA ARG A 67 -5.53 3.57 -5.31
C ARG A 67 -4.51 2.46 -5.47
N ILE A 68 -4.07 2.19 -6.71
CA ILE A 68 -3.13 1.10 -7.01
C ILE A 68 -1.81 1.18 -6.22
N SER A 69 -1.41 2.39 -5.82
CA SER A 69 -0.20 2.66 -5.05
C SER A 69 -0.25 2.07 -3.64
N VAL A 70 -1.40 2.08 -2.96
CA VAL A 70 -1.50 1.52 -1.60
C VAL A 70 -1.48 -0.01 -1.63
N TYR A 71 -2.10 -0.62 -2.64
CA TYR A 71 -2.04 -2.08 -2.81
C TYR A 71 -0.61 -2.56 -3.06
N ARG A 72 0.17 -1.82 -3.86
CA ARG A 72 1.60 -2.12 -4.06
C ARG A 72 2.41 -2.01 -2.77
N HIS A 73 2.15 -0.99 -1.95
CA HIS A 73 2.76 -0.87 -0.63
C HIS A 73 2.45 -2.08 0.27
N LEU A 74 1.16 -2.46 0.35
CA LEU A 74 0.70 -3.55 1.21
C LEU A 74 1.21 -4.92 0.77
N LEU A 75 1.19 -5.19 -0.54
CA LEU A 75 1.54 -6.50 -1.09
C LEU A 75 3.06 -6.72 -1.19
N PHE A 76 3.86 -5.68 -1.44
CA PHE A 76 5.27 -5.89 -1.77
C PHE A 76 6.24 -5.25 -0.78
N ASN A 77 5.88 -4.10 -0.17
CA ASN A 77 6.79 -3.38 0.73
C ASN A 77 6.47 -3.61 2.22
N ARG A 78 5.25 -4.02 2.58
CA ARG A 78 4.84 -4.33 3.98
C ARG A 78 4.89 -5.81 4.35
N LEU A 79 4.82 -6.73 3.39
CA LEU A 79 4.92 -8.17 3.68
C LEU A 79 6.30 -8.57 4.22
N GLU A 80 7.34 -7.80 3.93
CA GLU A 80 8.71 -8.11 4.38
C GLU A 80 8.97 -7.71 5.86
N TYR A 81 8.13 -6.87 6.48
CA TYR A 81 8.31 -6.39 7.86
C TYR A 81 7.37 -7.06 8.89
N GLN A 82 6.39 -7.85 8.43
CA GLN A 82 5.32 -8.36 9.30
C GLN A 82 5.64 -9.72 9.92
N GLU A 83 6.37 -9.71 11.03
CA GLU A 83 6.37 -10.82 12.00
C GLU A 83 5.01 -10.93 12.74
N HIS A 84 4.13 -9.90 12.65
CA HIS A 84 2.89 -9.78 13.44
C HIS A 84 1.57 -9.78 12.62
N GLY A 85 1.64 -10.06 11.31
CA GLY A 85 0.46 -10.17 10.43
C GLY A 85 -0.25 -8.85 10.09
N VAL A 86 -1.17 -8.89 9.13
CA VAL A 86 -1.94 -7.70 8.71
C VAL A 86 -2.77 -7.20 9.90
N PRO A 87 -2.65 -5.92 10.29
CA PRO A 87 -3.39 -5.41 11.45
C PRO A 87 -4.89 -5.53 11.20
N ARG A 88 -5.62 -6.07 12.19
CA ARG A 88 -7.09 -6.24 12.19
C ARG A 88 -7.89 -5.08 11.59
N PRO A 89 -7.62 -3.80 11.89
CA PRO A 89 -8.38 -2.69 11.31
C PRO A 89 -8.28 -2.64 9.78
N ILE A 90 -7.14 -3.01 9.18
CA ILE A 90 -7.00 -3.04 7.72
C ILE A 90 -7.90 -4.13 7.13
N VAL A 91 -7.97 -5.30 7.75
CA VAL A 91 -8.83 -6.40 7.29
C VAL A 91 -10.31 -6.03 7.41
N MET A 92 -10.73 -5.42 8.54
CA MET A 92 -12.11 -4.98 8.73
C MET A 92 -12.51 -3.93 7.70
N ILE A 93 -11.63 -2.97 7.42
CA ILE A 93 -11.87 -1.93 6.42
C ILE A 93 -11.94 -2.54 5.01
N ALA A 94 -11.05 -3.48 4.66
CA ALA A 94 -11.09 -4.17 3.38
C ALA A 94 -12.40 -4.96 3.18
N ILE A 95 -12.89 -5.66 4.20
CA ILE A 95 -14.18 -6.36 4.17
C ILE A 95 -15.32 -5.36 3.98
N ALA A 96 -15.33 -4.25 4.73
CA ALA A 96 -16.35 -3.22 4.61
C ALA A 96 -16.39 -2.59 3.21
N ILE A 97 -15.23 -2.35 2.59
CA ILE A 97 -15.12 -1.86 1.21
C ILE A 97 -15.72 -2.87 0.23
N LEU A 98 -15.35 -4.16 0.33
CA LEU A 98 -15.92 -5.19 -0.54
C LEU A 98 -17.45 -5.28 -0.40
N CYS A 99 -17.96 -5.21 0.83
CA CYS A 99 -19.40 -5.15 1.07
C CYS A 99 -20.02 -3.91 0.42
N LEU A 100 -19.41 -2.73 0.57
CA LEU A 100 -19.90 -1.49 -0.05
C LEU A 100 -19.89 -1.56 -1.58
N ASP A 101 -18.85 -2.12 -2.19
CA ASP A 101 -18.76 -2.31 -3.64
C ASP A 101 -19.81 -3.30 -4.16
N THR A 102 -20.06 -4.39 -3.43
CA THR A 102 -21.14 -5.33 -3.79
C THR A 102 -22.51 -4.68 -3.65
N TRP A 103 -22.72 -3.89 -2.59
CA TRP A 103 -23.96 -3.17 -2.35
C TRP A 103 -24.22 -2.10 -3.42
N SER A 104 -23.22 -1.30 -3.78
CA SER A 104 -23.36 -0.24 -4.78
C SER A 104 -23.73 -0.81 -6.16
N LYS A 105 -23.16 -1.96 -6.54
CA LYS A 105 -23.48 -2.70 -7.77
C LYS A 105 -24.89 -3.32 -7.75
N VAL A 106 -25.32 -3.87 -6.61
CA VAL A 106 -26.69 -4.38 -6.46
C VAL A 106 -27.71 -3.25 -6.51
N ALA A 107 -27.44 -2.12 -5.85
CA ALA A 107 -28.32 -0.95 -5.88
C ALA A 107 -28.46 -0.37 -7.30
N THR A 108 -27.37 -0.28 -8.05
CA THR A 108 -27.43 0.15 -9.47
C THR A 108 -28.18 -0.87 -10.34
N SER A 109 -28.00 -2.17 -10.10
CA SER A 109 -28.74 -3.21 -10.82
C SER A 109 -30.25 -3.16 -10.55
N ALA A 110 -30.65 -2.91 -9.30
CA ALA A 110 -32.06 -2.74 -8.92
C ALA A 110 -32.68 -1.48 -9.55
N VAL A 111 -31.94 -0.37 -9.62
CA VAL A 111 -32.39 0.85 -10.29
C VAL A 111 -32.49 0.65 -11.80
N VAL A 112 -31.52 0.00 -12.44
CA VAL A 112 -31.56 -0.29 -13.88
C VAL A 112 -32.72 -1.23 -14.24
N VAL A 113 -32.95 -2.29 -13.47
CA VAL A 113 -34.10 -3.19 -13.68
C VAL A 113 -35.43 -2.47 -13.51
N GLN A 114 -35.55 -1.57 -12.52
CA GLN A 114 -36.75 -0.73 -12.37
C GLN A 114 -36.95 0.19 -13.60
N VAL A 115 -35.90 0.87 -14.07
CA VAL A 115 -35.97 1.78 -15.23
C VAL A 115 -36.39 1.06 -16.50
N TRP A 116 -35.89 -0.16 -16.75
CA TRP A 116 -36.28 -0.98 -17.91
C TRP A 116 -37.66 -1.65 -17.76
N SER A 117 -38.19 -1.76 -16.55
CA SER A 117 -39.55 -2.27 -16.31
C SER A 117 -40.62 -1.17 -16.42
N THR A 118 -40.21 0.10 -16.45
CA THR A 118 -41.08 1.28 -16.58
C THR A 118 -40.96 2.00 -17.92
N ALA A 119 -40.09 1.53 -18.81
CA ALA A 119 -39.94 1.97 -20.21
C ALA A 119 -40.64 0.97 -21.15
#